data_AF-A0A534BFY3-F1
#
_entry.id   AF-A0A534BFY3-F1
#
_cell.length_a   1.000
_cell.length_b   1.000
_cell.length_c   1.000
_cell.angle_alpha   90.00
_cell.angle_beta   90.00
_cell.angle_gamma   90.00
#
_symmetry.space_group_name_H-M   'P 1'
#
loop_
_entity.id
_entity.type
_entity.pdbx_description
1 polymer ?
#
loop_
_entity_poly.entity_id
_entity_poly.type
_entity_poly.pdbx_seq_one_letter_code
_entity_poly.pdbx_strand_id
1 'polypeptide(L)'
;MRPRAPPARHPRGVVRPLAQAPLARRWEEGGRVVSDVLAQLPALLHGTGGLLAAYAAVEVPLLAGLIRSRSPLRGIVCSPLLAVPLTIAAGVGIAALSPLLRGLGIAEESLLQYSIGTCVCAAVGYITGRAVVRPARPVLAHQRGALVIDVQRSVKAARRGPGFSHAISRARRLERGRLTLAGFPVTPEDEVKHFKLIGATGTGKSTAIRELLGAALARGDRAVIADPDGGYVRQFHDRGRGDVILNPFEPGSARWDLFGEISNDYDVEQLARSLIPDHEGTDRSWRGYARTFFSAVTSQAHGAGSRDVRELYRLLVTAGTAELRTLVAGTPAQPFLEEHNGRMFDSIRSVTSSAVSALDYVSRQSGPPLSVRGWVQGAGRSGAAAQQARGVLFMPYRAGQIAALRSTISAW
;
A
#
# COMPACT_ATOMS: atom_id res chain seq x y z
N MET A 1 -7.42 17.69 -31.32
CA MET A 1 -6.56 18.65 -32.06
C MET A 1 -5.16 18.58 -31.46
N ARG A 2 -4.05 18.29 -32.12
CA ARG A 2 -3.69 18.03 -33.52
C ARG A 2 -2.55 16.97 -33.53
N PRO A 3 -2.46 16.14 -34.58
CA PRO A 3 -1.34 15.23 -34.81
C PRO A 3 -0.11 16.01 -35.31
N ARG A 4 1.11 15.55 -34.99
CA ARG A 4 2.35 16.05 -35.60
C ARG A 4 2.58 15.34 -36.93
N ALA A 5 2.50 16.12 -38.01
CA ALA A 5 2.85 15.72 -39.37
C ALA A 5 4.38 15.59 -39.55
N PRO A 6 4.85 14.73 -40.48
CA PRO A 6 6.25 14.69 -40.89
C PRO A 6 6.54 15.82 -41.91
N PRO A 7 7.77 16.37 -41.96
CA PRO A 7 8.12 17.36 -42.97
C PRO A 7 8.48 16.67 -44.30
N ALA A 8 7.78 17.06 -45.36
CA ALA A 8 8.20 16.86 -46.74
C ALA A 8 9.16 17.98 -47.16
N ARG A 9 10.27 17.65 -47.83
CA ARG A 9 10.94 18.56 -48.78
C ARG A 9 11.36 17.81 -50.05
N HIS A 10 11.08 18.50 -51.16
CA HIS A 10 11.10 18.13 -52.58
C HIS A 10 12.56 18.33 -53.16
N PRO A 11 12.84 18.31 -54.49
CA PRO A 11 13.85 17.50 -55.15
C PRO A 11 14.88 18.38 -55.90
N ARG A 12 15.92 17.75 -56.49
CA ARG A 12 16.83 18.28 -57.56
C ARG A 12 17.48 19.65 -57.28
N GLY A 13 18.79 19.84 -57.20
CA GLY A 13 19.94 19.13 -57.77
C GLY A 13 20.95 20.20 -58.18
N VAL A 14 22.25 19.98 -57.99
CA VAL A 14 23.31 20.66 -58.75
C VAL A 14 24.49 19.68 -58.87
N VAL A 15 24.76 19.24 -60.08
CA VAL A 15 25.91 18.42 -60.46
C VAL A 15 27.12 19.35 -60.64
N ARG A 16 28.25 19.03 -60.01
CA ARG A 16 29.57 19.59 -60.35
C ARG A 16 30.34 18.56 -61.21
N PRO A 17 30.99 18.98 -62.30
CA PRO A 17 31.78 18.08 -63.13
C PRO A 17 33.11 17.77 -62.45
N LEU A 18 33.42 16.49 -62.28
CA LEU A 18 34.75 16.02 -61.90
C LEU A 18 35.38 15.30 -63.09
N ALA A 19 36.63 15.67 -63.34
CA ALA A 19 37.47 15.31 -64.46
C ALA A 19 37.53 13.80 -64.73
N GLN A 20 37.45 13.44 -66.01
CA GLN A 20 37.75 12.10 -66.50
C GLN A 20 39.26 11.84 -66.38
N ALA A 21 39.66 11.10 -65.36
CA ALA A 21 40.93 10.38 -65.32
C ALA A 21 40.68 8.92 -65.78
N PRO A 22 41.64 8.24 -66.45
CA PRO A 22 41.36 7.03 -67.21
C PRO A 22 41.08 5.82 -66.29
N LEU A 23 39.79 5.51 -66.12
CA LEU A 23 39.29 4.36 -65.35
C LEU A 23 39.57 3.00 -66.02
N ALA A 24 39.94 2.96 -67.30
CA ALA A 24 40.08 1.70 -68.04
C ALA A 24 41.26 0.81 -67.55
N ARG A 25 42.40 1.39 -67.12
CA ARG A 25 43.57 0.58 -66.69
C ARG A 25 43.42 -0.07 -65.31
N ARG A 26 42.69 0.55 -64.37
CA ARG A 26 42.51 0.02 -63.01
C ARG A 26 41.56 -1.18 -62.93
N TRP A 27 40.61 -1.28 -63.86
CA TRP A 27 39.65 -2.39 -63.90
C TRP A 27 40.29 -3.66 -64.50
N GLU A 28 41.20 -3.51 -65.46
CA GLU A 28 41.96 -4.64 -66.01
C GLU A 28 43.01 -5.18 -65.03
N GLU A 29 43.68 -4.32 -64.26
CA GLU A 29 44.60 -4.75 -63.19
C GLU A 29 43.85 -5.39 -62.00
N GLY A 30 42.73 -4.80 -61.55
CA GLY A 30 41.90 -5.39 -60.50
C GLY A 30 41.24 -6.71 -60.90
N GLY A 31 40.81 -6.83 -62.17
CA GLY A 31 40.25 -8.07 -62.72
C GLY A 31 41.28 -9.19 -62.83
N ARG A 32 42.53 -8.88 -63.21
CA ARG A 32 43.64 -9.85 -63.26
C ARG A 32 44.08 -10.31 -61.86
N VAL A 33 44.20 -9.39 -60.89
CA VAL A 33 44.53 -9.76 -59.50
C VAL A 33 43.44 -10.63 -58.88
N VAL A 34 42.17 -10.32 -59.13
CA VAL A 34 41.05 -11.16 -58.67
C VAL A 34 41.03 -12.49 -59.39
N SER A 35 41.29 -12.56 -60.71
CA SER A 35 41.35 -13.84 -61.43
C SER A 35 42.54 -14.70 -60.98
N ASP A 36 43.70 -14.11 -60.70
CA ASP A 36 44.89 -14.82 -60.23
C ASP A 36 44.70 -15.37 -58.82
N VAL A 37 44.08 -14.59 -57.92
CA VAL A 37 43.70 -15.06 -56.58
C VAL A 37 42.63 -16.15 -56.65
N LEU A 38 41.63 -16.01 -57.52
CA LEU A 38 40.58 -17.02 -57.73
C LEU A 38 41.14 -18.31 -58.37
N ALA A 39 42.17 -18.22 -59.21
CA ALA A 39 42.85 -19.37 -59.80
C ALA A 39 43.77 -20.10 -58.80
N GLN A 40 44.28 -19.41 -57.79
CA GLN A 40 45.11 -19.98 -56.72
C GLN A 40 44.31 -20.45 -55.49
N LEU A 41 43.02 -20.13 -55.41
CA LEU A 41 42.13 -20.52 -54.30
C LEU A 41 42.12 -22.03 -54.00
N PRO A 42 42.04 -22.94 -54.99
CA PRO A 42 42.12 -24.36 -54.72
C PRO A 42 43.44 -24.71 -54.02
N ALA A 43 44.59 -24.23 -54.52
CA ALA A 43 45.89 -24.50 -53.93
C ALA A 43 46.06 -23.98 -52.48
N LEU A 44 45.41 -22.86 -52.14
CA LEU A 44 45.42 -22.27 -50.78
C LEU A 44 44.48 -22.97 -49.79
N LEU A 45 43.46 -23.67 -50.30
CA LEU A 45 42.47 -24.41 -49.50
C LEU A 45 42.82 -25.90 -49.34
N HIS A 46 43.92 -26.37 -49.93
CA HIS A 46 44.42 -27.72 -49.72
C HIS A 46 45.34 -27.81 -48.49
N GLY A 47 45.26 -28.92 -47.75
CA GLY A 47 46.11 -29.18 -46.59
C GLY A 47 45.76 -28.34 -45.35
N THR A 48 46.77 -27.81 -44.66
CA THR A 48 46.60 -27.08 -43.40
C THR A 48 45.92 -25.71 -43.58
N GLY A 49 46.06 -25.08 -44.75
CA GLY A 49 45.43 -23.79 -45.09
C GLY A 49 43.91 -23.88 -45.15
N GLY A 50 43.36 -24.94 -45.75
CA GLY A 50 41.91 -25.19 -45.79
C GLY A 50 41.29 -25.42 -44.43
N LEU A 51 41.99 -26.12 -43.54
CA LEU A 51 41.55 -26.35 -42.16
C LEU A 51 41.47 -25.03 -41.37
N LEU A 52 42.47 -24.16 -41.53
CA LEU A 52 42.46 -22.83 -40.90
C LEU A 52 41.36 -21.93 -41.47
N ALA A 53 41.11 -21.97 -42.78
CA ALA A 53 40.04 -21.21 -43.41
C ALA A 53 38.65 -21.68 -42.96
N ALA A 54 38.43 -23.00 -42.89
CA ALA A 54 37.18 -23.58 -42.38
C ALA A 54 36.94 -23.22 -40.91
N TYR A 55 37.99 -23.28 -40.10
CA TYR A 55 37.94 -22.86 -38.70
C TYR A 55 37.60 -21.37 -38.55
N ALA A 56 38.27 -20.50 -39.31
CA ALA A 56 37.99 -19.07 -39.31
C ALA A 56 36.55 -18.75 -39.77
N ALA A 57 36.03 -19.50 -40.75
CA ALA A 57 34.66 -19.37 -41.25
C ALA A 57 33.60 -19.72 -40.19
N VAL A 58 33.94 -20.52 -39.17
CA VAL A 58 33.07 -20.80 -38.01
C VAL A 58 33.33 -19.83 -36.86
N GLU A 59 34.60 -19.58 -36.53
CA GLU A 59 35.01 -18.81 -35.35
C GLU A 59 34.61 -17.33 -35.45
N VAL A 60 34.82 -16.67 -36.60
CA VAL A 60 34.48 -15.25 -36.75
C VAL A 60 32.97 -15.02 -36.58
N PRO A 61 32.08 -15.81 -37.22
CA PRO A 61 30.64 -15.69 -37.00
C PRO A 61 30.18 -16.14 -35.62
N LEU A 62 30.85 -17.12 -35.00
CA LEU A 62 30.60 -17.54 -33.62
C LEU A 62 30.85 -16.41 -32.62
N LEU A 63 32.01 -15.76 -32.72
CA LEU A 63 32.36 -14.57 -31.94
C LEU A 63 31.35 -13.44 -32.17
N ALA A 64 30.97 -13.16 -33.42
CA ALA A 64 29.95 -12.16 -33.73
C ALA A 64 28.59 -12.49 -33.09
N GLY A 65 28.21 -13.76 -33.06
CA GLY A 65 27.01 -14.25 -32.39
C GLY A 65 27.05 -14.06 -30.87
N LEU A 66 28.18 -14.37 -30.24
CA LEU A 66 28.42 -14.21 -28.79
C LEU A 66 28.47 -12.74 -28.35
N ILE A 67 29.08 -11.86 -29.16
CA ILE A 67 29.14 -10.42 -28.90
C ILE A 67 27.72 -9.84 -29.01
N ARG A 68 26.96 -10.21 -30.05
CA ARG A 68 25.57 -9.75 -30.20
C ARG A 68 24.63 -10.30 -29.14
N SER A 69 24.92 -11.47 -28.56
CA SER A 69 24.13 -12.03 -27.46
C SER A 69 24.55 -11.50 -26.08
N ARG A 70 25.52 -10.58 -26.00
CA ARG A 70 26.10 -10.05 -24.75
C ARG A 70 26.62 -11.16 -23.83
N SER A 71 27.31 -12.13 -24.42
CA SER A 71 27.97 -13.20 -23.66
C SER A 71 28.92 -12.63 -22.60
N PRO A 72 28.99 -13.24 -21.39
CA PRO A 72 30.05 -12.90 -20.44
C PRO A 72 31.44 -13.15 -21.04
N LEU A 73 32.46 -12.44 -20.55
CA LEU A 73 33.85 -12.50 -21.05
C LEU A 73 34.38 -13.94 -21.15
N ARG A 74 34.01 -14.81 -20.21
CA ARG A 74 34.38 -16.24 -20.24
C ARG A 74 33.89 -16.95 -21.51
N GLY A 75 32.68 -16.66 -21.98
CA GLY A 75 32.14 -17.26 -23.20
C GLY A 75 32.85 -16.78 -24.47
N ILE A 76 33.34 -15.53 -24.48
CA ILE A 76 34.13 -14.99 -25.59
C ILE A 76 35.55 -15.60 -25.58
N VAL A 77 36.19 -15.71 -24.41
CA VAL A 77 37.53 -16.31 -24.28
C VAL A 77 37.54 -17.80 -24.61
N CYS A 78 36.46 -18.53 -24.31
CA CYS A 78 36.34 -19.95 -24.63
C CYS A 78 35.84 -20.24 -26.05
N SER A 79 35.51 -19.22 -26.86
CA SER A 79 34.98 -19.42 -28.22
C SER A 79 35.90 -20.22 -29.16
N PRO A 80 37.24 -20.08 -29.13
CA PRO A 80 38.12 -20.88 -29.97
C PRO A 80 37.99 -22.39 -29.69
N LEU A 81 37.82 -22.76 -28.42
CA LEU A 81 37.65 -24.17 -28.02
C LEU A 81 36.31 -24.74 -28.49
N LEU A 82 35.27 -23.91 -28.57
CA LEU A 82 33.94 -24.30 -29.04
C LEU A 82 33.88 -24.37 -30.58
N ALA A 83 34.68 -23.55 -31.29
CA ALA A 83 34.75 -23.57 -32.74
C ALA A 83 35.37 -24.85 -33.32
N VAL A 84 36.29 -25.51 -32.62
CA VAL A 84 36.91 -26.77 -33.07
C VAL A 84 35.87 -27.87 -33.37
N PRO A 85 35.04 -28.32 -32.41
CA PRO A 85 34.04 -29.35 -32.69
C PRO A 85 32.96 -28.89 -33.67
N LEU A 86 32.62 -27.61 -33.69
CA LEU A 86 31.67 -27.05 -34.66
C LEU A 86 32.20 -27.08 -36.09
N THR A 87 33.48 -26.79 -36.28
CA THR A 87 34.15 -26.85 -37.59
C THR A 87 34.18 -28.28 -38.11
N ILE A 88 34.49 -29.25 -37.23
CA ILE A 88 34.44 -30.68 -37.59
C ILE A 88 33.02 -31.08 -37.97
N ALA A 89 32.01 -30.74 -37.17
CA ALA A 89 30.62 -31.09 -37.43
C ALA A 89 30.09 -30.45 -38.73
N ALA A 90 30.40 -29.17 -38.98
CA ALA A 90 30.04 -28.48 -40.21
C ALA A 90 30.74 -29.12 -41.42
N GLY A 91 32.03 -29.47 -41.29
CA GLY A 91 32.80 -30.16 -42.33
C GLY A 91 32.21 -31.53 -42.67
N VAL A 92 31.86 -32.34 -41.67
CA VAL A 92 31.19 -33.64 -41.88
C VAL A 92 29.83 -33.46 -42.55
N GLY A 93 29.05 -32.45 -42.13
CA GLY A 93 27.76 -32.13 -42.75
C GLY A 93 27.87 -31.71 -44.22
N ILE A 94 28.86 -30.89 -44.54
CA ILE A 94 29.15 -30.47 -45.94
C ILE A 94 29.61 -31.68 -46.77
N ALA A 95 30.46 -32.55 -46.22
CA ALA A 95 30.91 -33.78 -46.89
C ALA A 95 29.74 -34.73 -47.16
N ALA A 96 28.83 -34.91 -46.20
CA ALA A 96 27.62 -35.72 -46.37
C ALA A 96 26.65 -35.14 -47.41
N LEU A 97 26.66 -33.82 -47.62
CA LEU A 97 25.84 -33.14 -48.63
C LEU A 97 26.47 -33.18 -50.03
N SER A 98 27.78 -33.47 -50.15
CA SER A 98 28.52 -33.51 -51.41
C SER A 98 27.88 -34.39 -52.50
N PRO A 99 27.40 -35.62 -52.23
CA PRO A 99 26.78 -36.46 -53.27
C PRO A 99 25.49 -35.85 -53.84
N LEU A 100 24.74 -35.13 -53.00
CA LEU A 100 23.49 -34.48 -53.37
C LEU A 100 23.74 -33.21 -54.19
N LEU A 101 24.79 -32.46 -53.86
CA LEU A 101 25.25 -31.30 -54.64
C LEU A 101 25.74 -31.71 -56.03
N ARG A 102 26.40 -32.87 -56.16
CA ARG A 102 26.77 -33.45 -57.46
C ARG A 102 25.56 -33.83 -58.29
N GLY A 103 24.52 -34.40 -57.67
CA GLY A 103 23.24 -34.70 -58.33
C GLY A 103 22.53 -33.46 -58.90
N LEU A 104 22.87 -32.27 -58.39
CA LEU A 104 22.38 -30.97 -58.86
C LEU A 104 23.30 -30.30 -59.89
N GLY A 105 24.34 -30.99 -60.38
CA GLY A 105 25.24 -30.50 -61.43
C GLY A 105 26.35 -29.57 -60.94
N ILE A 106 26.63 -29.51 -59.64
CA ILE A 106 27.73 -28.72 -59.08
C ILE A 106 29.03 -29.52 -59.18
N ALA A 107 30.00 -29.00 -59.93
CA ALA A 107 31.31 -29.63 -60.09
C ALA A 107 32.10 -29.65 -58.76
N GLU A 108 32.84 -30.74 -58.53
CA GLU A 108 33.82 -30.81 -57.44
C GLU A 108 34.85 -29.70 -57.60
N GLU A 109 35.32 -29.13 -56.48
CA GLU A 109 36.31 -28.04 -56.46
C GLU A 109 35.81 -26.73 -57.10
N SER A 110 34.50 -26.60 -57.38
CA SER A 110 33.95 -25.34 -57.90
C SER A 110 33.87 -24.24 -56.83
N LEU A 111 34.07 -22.99 -57.25
CA LEU A 111 33.89 -21.80 -56.39
C LEU A 111 32.51 -21.76 -55.72
N LEU A 112 31.49 -22.32 -56.40
CA LEU A 112 30.13 -22.42 -55.88
C LEU A 112 30.06 -23.39 -54.68
N GLN A 113 30.71 -24.54 -54.75
CA GLN A 113 30.78 -25.48 -53.62
C GLN A 113 31.50 -24.88 -52.40
N TYR A 114 32.61 -24.17 -52.63
CA TYR A 114 33.35 -23.48 -51.57
C TYR A 114 32.55 -22.35 -50.92
N SER A 115 31.80 -21.57 -51.69
CA SER A 115 30.93 -20.52 -51.15
C SER A 115 29.79 -21.09 -50.32
N ILE A 116 29.15 -22.19 -50.75
CA ILE A 116 28.10 -22.87 -49.98
C ILE A 116 28.67 -23.40 -48.65
N GLY A 117 29.82 -24.07 -48.69
CA GLY A 117 30.46 -24.60 -47.49
C GLY A 117 30.81 -23.49 -46.48
N THR A 118 31.36 -22.37 -46.97
CA THR A 118 31.68 -21.20 -46.15
C THR A 118 30.43 -20.59 -45.52
N CYS A 119 29.34 -20.47 -46.27
CA CYS A 119 28.06 -19.97 -45.77
C CYS A 119 27.46 -20.88 -44.69
N VAL A 120 27.54 -22.21 -44.86
CA VAL A 120 27.05 -23.18 -43.86
C VAL A 120 27.88 -23.07 -42.58
N CYS A 121 29.21 -23.06 -42.69
CA CYS A 121 30.11 -22.85 -41.55
C CYS A 121 29.80 -21.55 -40.80
N ALA A 122 29.59 -20.46 -41.53
CA ALA A 122 29.27 -19.16 -40.95
C ALA A 122 27.90 -19.14 -40.26
N ALA A 123 26.89 -19.77 -40.86
CA ALA A 123 25.55 -19.88 -40.27
C ALA A 123 25.57 -20.71 -38.98
N VAL A 124 26.26 -21.86 -38.98
CA VAL A 124 26.40 -22.73 -37.81
C VAL A 124 27.12 -21.99 -36.68
N GLY A 125 28.22 -21.29 -36.97
CA GLY A 125 28.95 -20.48 -35.99
C GLY A 125 28.05 -19.39 -35.37
N TYR A 126 27.40 -18.58 -36.21
CA TYR A 126 26.57 -17.47 -35.75
C TYR A 126 25.35 -17.92 -34.93
N ILE A 127 24.64 -18.95 -35.39
CA ILE A 127 23.46 -19.50 -34.69
C ILE A 127 23.88 -20.07 -33.33
N THR A 128 24.99 -20.80 -33.29
CA THR A 128 25.50 -21.37 -32.04
C THR A 128 25.88 -20.27 -31.04
N GLY A 129 26.59 -19.22 -31.48
CA GLY A 129 26.94 -18.08 -30.62
C GLY A 129 25.74 -17.32 -30.07
N ARG A 130 24.63 -17.29 -30.83
CA ARG A 130 23.35 -16.73 -30.38
C ARG A 130 22.59 -17.64 -29.42
N ALA A 131 22.70 -18.96 -29.57
CA ALA A 131 21.96 -19.95 -28.78
C ALA A 131 22.62 -20.29 -27.44
N VAL A 132 23.96 -20.20 -27.35
CA VAL A 132 24.73 -20.54 -26.13
C VAL A 132 24.41 -19.60 -24.96
N VAL A 133 24.09 -18.34 -25.23
CA VAL A 133 23.74 -17.37 -24.18
C VAL A 133 22.24 -17.42 -23.93
N ARG A 134 21.82 -18.22 -22.94
CA ARG A 134 20.50 -18.05 -22.33
C ARG A 134 20.53 -16.75 -21.52
N PRO A 135 19.61 -15.79 -21.73
CA PRO A 135 19.58 -14.59 -20.92
C PRO A 135 19.35 -15.01 -19.46
N ALA A 136 20.34 -14.80 -18.61
CA ALA A 136 20.17 -14.92 -17.18
C ALA A 136 19.09 -13.92 -16.77
N ARG A 137 18.02 -14.40 -16.11
CA ARG A 137 17.01 -13.49 -15.56
C ARG A 137 17.74 -12.53 -14.61
N PRO A 138 17.53 -11.20 -14.70
CA PRO A 138 18.14 -10.29 -13.76
C PRO A 138 17.68 -10.70 -12.36
N VAL A 139 18.61 -11.22 -11.56
CA VAL A 139 18.40 -11.40 -10.13
C VAL A 139 18.48 -10.00 -9.56
N LEU A 140 17.35 -9.30 -9.55
CA LEU A 140 17.18 -8.10 -8.76
C LEU A 140 17.24 -8.54 -7.29
N ALA A 141 18.45 -8.59 -6.74
CA ALA A 141 18.65 -8.80 -5.32
C ALA A 141 18.04 -7.60 -4.59
N HIS A 142 16.94 -7.84 -3.87
CA HIS A 142 16.35 -6.80 -3.03
C HIS A 142 17.38 -6.36 -1.99
N GLN A 143 17.65 -5.06 -1.91
CA GLN A 143 18.64 -4.52 -0.99
C GLN A 143 18.02 -4.09 0.34
N ARG A 144 16.98 -3.24 0.30
CA ARG A 144 16.26 -2.73 1.48
C ARG A 144 14.92 -2.11 1.09
N GLY A 145 14.05 -1.89 2.08
CA GLY A 145 12.79 -1.18 1.94
C GLY A 145 11.57 -2.10 1.89
N ALA A 146 10.44 -1.57 1.44
CA ALA A 146 9.20 -2.32 1.37
C ALA A 146 9.29 -3.45 0.34
N LEU A 147 8.93 -4.66 0.78
CA LEU A 147 8.80 -5.84 -0.08
C LEU A 147 7.34 -6.08 -0.40
N VAL A 148 7.00 -6.07 -1.69
CA VAL A 148 5.68 -6.48 -2.16
C VAL A 148 5.72 -7.97 -2.48
N ILE A 149 4.95 -8.74 -1.72
CA ILE A 149 4.91 -10.20 -1.85
C ILE A 149 3.57 -10.61 -2.44
N ASP A 150 3.61 -11.36 -3.55
CA ASP A 150 2.44 -12.07 -4.04
C ASP A 150 2.27 -13.36 -3.21
N VAL A 151 1.34 -13.32 -2.26
CA VAL A 151 1.12 -14.44 -1.35
C VAL A 151 0.62 -15.69 -2.08
N GLN A 152 -0.15 -15.56 -3.17
CA GLN A 152 -0.64 -16.72 -3.91
C GLN A 152 0.50 -17.46 -4.62
N ARG A 153 1.47 -16.72 -5.17
CA ARG A 153 2.69 -17.30 -5.77
C ARG A 153 3.65 -17.85 -4.72
N SER A 154 3.84 -17.14 -3.61
CA SER A 154 4.71 -17.56 -2.52
C SER A 154 4.25 -18.86 -1.86
N VAL A 155 2.94 -19.08 -1.71
CA VAL A 155 2.39 -20.35 -1.21
C VAL A 155 2.63 -21.50 -2.20
N LYS A 156 2.48 -21.28 -3.52
CA LYS A 156 2.78 -22.30 -4.55
C LYS A 156 4.28 -22.63 -4.62
N ALA A 157 5.16 -21.64 -4.45
CA ALA A 157 6.61 -21.84 -4.41
C ALA A 157 7.09 -22.50 -3.10
N ALA A 158 6.52 -22.12 -1.95
CA ALA A 158 6.85 -22.69 -0.64
C ALA A 158 6.44 -24.16 -0.50
N ARG A 159 5.44 -24.63 -1.26
CA ARG A 159 5.12 -26.07 -1.37
C ARG A 159 6.23 -26.90 -2.03
N ARG A 160 7.23 -26.28 -2.67
CA ARG A 160 8.34 -26.95 -3.36
C ARG A 160 9.69 -26.84 -2.63
N GLY A 161 9.76 -26.18 -1.48
CA GLY A 161 11.01 -25.98 -0.71
C GLY A 161 10.89 -26.44 0.75
N PRO A 162 11.85 -27.24 1.28
CA PRO A 162 11.80 -27.77 2.64
C PRO A 162 12.26 -26.72 3.67
N GLY A 163 11.42 -25.71 3.95
CA GLY A 163 11.72 -24.75 5.03
C GLY A 163 10.73 -23.58 5.18
N PHE A 164 10.22 -23.04 4.06
CA PHE A 164 9.31 -21.89 4.10
C PHE A 164 7.83 -22.26 4.27
N SER A 165 7.49 -23.52 4.00
CA SER A 165 6.15 -24.09 4.20
C SER A 165 5.70 -24.02 5.67
N HIS A 166 6.63 -24.15 6.62
CA HIS A 166 6.31 -24.18 8.06
C HIS A 166 5.94 -22.83 8.68
N ALA A 167 6.39 -21.70 8.11
CA ALA A 167 6.06 -20.37 8.61
C ALA A 167 4.64 -19.95 8.21
N ILE A 168 4.25 -20.22 6.95
CA ILE A 168 2.91 -19.89 6.44
C ILE A 168 1.87 -20.95 6.84
N SER A 169 2.25 -22.22 6.98
CA SER A 169 1.32 -23.27 7.46
C SER A 169 0.95 -23.10 8.94
N ARG A 170 1.89 -22.64 9.79
CA ARG A 170 1.59 -22.25 11.17
C ARG A 170 0.69 -21.04 11.25
N ALA A 171 0.88 -20.04 10.39
CA ALA A 171 0.01 -18.86 10.31
C ALA A 171 -1.44 -19.21 9.90
N ARG A 172 -1.67 -20.35 9.23
CA ARG A 172 -3.00 -20.82 8.79
C ARG A 172 -3.68 -21.83 9.72
N ARG A 173 -3.03 -22.30 10.79
CA ARG A 173 -3.81 -22.89 11.87
C ARG A 173 -4.57 -21.72 12.50
N LEU A 174 -5.84 -21.61 12.12
CA LEU A 174 -6.83 -20.75 12.77
C LEU A 174 -6.96 -21.24 14.22
N GLU A 175 -6.01 -20.85 15.07
CA GLU A 175 -6.22 -20.89 16.49
C GLU A 175 -7.46 -20.05 16.77
N ARG A 176 -8.40 -20.64 17.53
CA ARG A 176 -9.64 -19.96 17.90
C ARG A 176 -9.29 -18.62 18.54
N GLY A 177 -9.83 -17.53 17.98
CA GLY A 177 -9.62 -16.17 18.49
C GLY A 177 -8.48 -15.38 17.84
N ARG A 178 -7.77 -15.90 16.84
CA ARG A 178 -6.79 -15.08 16.12
C ARG A 178 -7.48 -14.04 15.21
N LEU A 179 -7.08 -12.78 15.31
CA LEU A 179 -7.60 -11.72 14.44
C LEU A 179 -7.09 -11.91 13.02
N THR A 180 -7.93 -11.55 12.04
CA THR A 180 -7.56 -11.53 10.63
C THR A 180 -7.94 -10.19 10.00
N LEU A 181 -7.12 -9.74 9.05
CA LEU A 181 -7.37 -8.57 8.24
C LEU A 181 -7.24 -8.94 6.76
N ALA A 182 -8.35 -8.88 6.02
CA ALA A 182 -8.44 -9.33 4.64
C ALA A 182 -7.99 -10.81 4.46
N GLY A 183 -8.32 -11.66 5.44
CA GLY A 183 -7.94 -13.07 5.48
C GLY A 183 -6.49 -13.34 5.87
N PHE A 184 -5.71 -12.31 6.21
CA PHE A 184 -4.35 -12.47 6.72
C PHE A 184 -4.34 -12.44 8.24
N PRO A 185 -3.69 -13.41 8.90
CA PRO A 185 -3.61 -13.44 10.35
C PRO A 185 -2.80 -12.26 10.88
N VAL A 186 -3.37 -11.55 11.83
CA VAL A 186 -2.68 -10.53 12.61
C VAL A 186 -1.91 -11.24 13.74
N THR A 187 -0.72 -10.76 14.08
CA THR A 187 0.04 -11.26 15.22
C THR A 187 -0.41 -10.54 16.49
N PRO A 188 -0.42 -11.18 17.67
CA PRO A 188 -0.79 -10.50 18.93
C PRO A 188 -0.01 -9.20 19.16
N GLU A 189 1.26 -9.16 18.75
CA GLU A 189 2.12 -7.97 18.85
C GLU A 189 1.68 -6.84 17.92
N ASP A 190 1.05 -7.15 16.78
CA ASP A 190 0.53 -6.17 15.84
C ASP A 190 -0.86 -5.66 16.22
N GLU A 191 -1.65 -6.42 17.00
CA GLU A 191 -3.00 -6.01 17.43
C GLU A 191 -2.97 -4.68 18.21
N VAL A 192 -1.92 -4.45 19.00
CA VAL A 192 -1.77 -3.26 19.86
C VAL A 192 -1.13 -2.06 19.15
N LYS A 193 -0.74 -2.17 17.89
CA LYS A 193 -0.08 -1.09 17.12
C LYS A 193 -1.06 -0.17 16.39
N HIS A 194 -2.36 -0.40 16.56
CA HIS A 194 -3.47 0.25 15.87
C HIS A 194 -3.50 -0.02 14.35
N PHE A 195 -4.70 0.09 13.78
CA PHE A 195 -4.92 -0.07 12.34
C PHE A 195 -5.44 1.21 11.73
N LYS A 196 -4.88 1.60 10.59
CA LYS A 196 -5.38 2.71 9.77
C LYS A 196 -5.88 2.17 8.43
N LEU A 197 -7.20 2.12 8.25
CA LEU A 197 -7.84 1.66 7.01
C LEU A 197 -8.14 2.85 6.09
N ILE A 198 -7.42 2.95 4.98
CA ILE A 198 -7.55 4.05 4.00
C ILE A 198 -8.16 3.50 2.71
N GLY A 199 -9.18 4.16 2.18
CA GLY A 199 -9.82 3.78 0.92
C GLY A 199 -11.05 4.63 0.62
N ALA A 200 -11.46 4.70 -0.64
CA ALA A 200 -12.67 5.41 -1.06
C ALA A 200 -13.95 4.74 -0.48
N THR A 201 -15.09 5.42 -0.58
CA THR A 201 -16.39 4.81 -0.25
C THR A 201 -16.61 3.58 -1.11
N GLY A 202 -17.11 2.48 -0.52
CA GLY A 202 -17.35 1.23 -1.24
C GLY A 202 -16.15 0.28 -1.40
N THR A 203 -14.93 0.65 -1.01
CA THR A 203 -13.74 -0.23 -1.18
C THR A 203 -13.61 -1.35 -0.13
N GLY A 204 -14.63 -1.57 0.70
CA GLY A 204 -14.63 -2.65 1.69
C GLY A 204 -14.03 -2.34 3.06
N LYS A 205 -13.78 -1.06 3.42
CA LYS A 205 -13.26 -0.68 4.75
C LYS A 205 -14.11 -1.25 5.89
N SER A 206 -15.43 -1.07 5.84
CA SER A 206 -16.35 -1.60 6.84
C SER A 206 -16.38 -3.13 6.86
N THR A 207 -16.14 -3.79 5.73
CA THR A 207 -16.02 -5.26 5.66
C THR A 207 -14.79 -5.75 6.42
N ALA A 208 -13.65 -5.09 6.24
CA ALA A 208 -12.42 -5.39 6.97
C ALA A 208 -12.57 -5.13 8.48
N ILE A 209 -13.27 -4.06 8.88
CA ILE A 209 -13.57 -3.79 10.30
C ILE A 209 -14.48 -4.90 10.88
N ARG A 210 -15.50 -5.36 10.14
CA ARG A 210 -16.37 -6.47 10.60
C ARG A 210 -15.62 -7.77 10.78
N GLU A 211 -14.65 -8.06 9.91
CA GLU A 211 -13.78 -9.24 10.05
C GLU A 211 -13.01 -9.19 11.37
N LEU A 212 -12.34 -8.06 11.65
CA LEU A 212 -11.62 -7.84 12.91
C LEU A 212 -12.54 -7.96 14.13
N LEU A 213 -13.67 -7.24 14.12
CA LEU A 213 -14.64 -7.26 15.22
C LEU A 213 -15.22 -8.66 15.43
N GLY A 214 -15.56 -9.39 14.36
CA GLY A 214 -16.11 -10.74 14.46
C GLY A 214 -15.15 -11.69 15.20
N ALA A 215 -13.86 -11.66 14.86
CA ALA A 215 -12.85 -12.47 15.53
C ALA A 215 -12.60 -12.02 16.98
N ALA A 216 -12.49 -10.69 17.22
CA ALA A 216 -12.25 -10.12 18.56
C ALA A 216 -13.39 -10.47 19.53
N LEU A 217 -14.65 -10.24 19.10
CA LEU A 217 -15.81 -10.50 19.93
C LEU A 217 -16.05 -12.01 20.16
N ALA A 218 -15.73 -12.86 19.18
CA ALA A 218 -15.76 -14.31 19.36
C ALA A 218 -14.66 -14.81 20.32
N ARG A 219 -13.52 -14.13 20.40
CA ARG A 219 -12.46 -14.37 21.40
C ARG A 219 -12.89 -13.92 22.81
N GLY A 220 -13.90 -13.06 22.92
CA GLY A 220 -14.38 -12.48 24.17
C GLY A 220 -13.72 -11.13 24.50
N ASP A 221 -13.10 -10.49 23.52
CA ASP A 221 -12.52 -9.17 23.68
C ASP A 221 -13.62 -8.11 23.90
N ARG A 222 -13.28 -7.10 24.69
CA ARG A 222 -14.14 -5.92 24.89
C ARG A 222 -13.86 -4.89 23.79
N ALA A 223 -14.90 -4.14 23.43
CA ALA A 223 -14.77 -3.08 22.43
C ALA A 223 -15.67 -1.88 22.77
N VAL A 224 -15.20 -0.69 22.37
CA VAL A 224 -16.00 0.53 22.26
C VAL A 224 -16.14 0.81 20.77
N ILE A 225 -17.37 0.92 20.26
CA ILE A 225 -17.65 0.98 18.83
C ILE A 225 -18.47 2.23 18.52
N ALA A 226 -17.82 3.23 17.94
CA ALA A 226 -18.51 4.30 17.21
C ALA A 226 -19.14 3.71 15.94
N ASP A 227 -20.47 3.71 15.88
CA ASP A 227 -21.23 2.94 14.88
C ASP A 227 -22.14 3.83 14.03
N PRO A 228 -21.58 4.53 13.03
CA PRO A 228 -22.39 5.28 12.09
C PRO A 228 -23.39 4.35 11.39
N ASP A 229 -24.65 4.74 11.39
CA ASP A 229 -25.81 4.02 10.85
C ASP A 229 -26.20 2.73 11.59
N GLY A 230 -25.59 2.45 12.75
CA GLY A 230 -25.96 1.33 13.61
C GLY A 230 -25.70 -0.05 12.98
N GLY A 231 -24.76 -0.16 12.05
CA GLY A 231 -24.49 -1.40 11.32
C GLY A 231 -23.83 -2.47 12.19
N TYR A 232 -22.93 -2.07 13.08
CA TYR A 232 -22.23 -2.98 13.98
C TYR A 232 -23.11 -3.44 15.14
N VAL A 233 -23.91 -2.55 15.73
CA VAL A 233 -24.85 -2.89 16.80
C VAL A 233 -25.89 -3.88 16.29
N ARG A 234 -26.44 -3.70 15.08
CA ARG A 234 -27.39 -4.67 14.49
C ARG A 234 -26.79 -6.07 14.30
N GLN A 235 -25.50 -6.14 14.04
CA GLN A 235 -24.81 -7.41 13.74
C GLN A 235 -24.26 -8.10 14.99
N PHE A 236 -23.72 -7.34 15.94
CA PHE A 236 -22.88 -7.87 17.01
C PHE A 236 -23.44 -7.67 18.41
N HIS A 237 -24.48 -6.86 18.60
CA HIS A 237 -25.03 -6.59 19.92
C HIS A 237 -25.69 -7.83 20.52
N ASP A 238 -25.29 -8.16 21.74
CA ASP A 238 -25.80 -9.25 22.54
C ASP A 238 -26.11 -8.76 23.96
N ARG A 239 -27.41 -8.76 24.31
CA ARG A 239 -27.87 -8.39 25.66
C ARG A 239 -27.38 -9.38 26.72
N GLY A 240 -27.26 -10.67 26.40
CA GLY A 240 -26.80 -11.71 27.31
C GLY A 240 -25.33 -11.56 27.68
N ARG A 241 -24.51 -11.00 26.78
CA ARG A 241 -23.11 -10.63 27.04
C ARG A 241 -22.95 -9.39 27.94
N GLY A 242 -24.03 -8.63 28.14
CA GLY A 242 -24.01 -7.39 28.93
C GLY A 242 -23.63 -6.16 28.12
N ASP A 243 -23.77 -6.20 26.79
CA ASP A 243 -23.53 -5.06 25.91
C ASP A 243 -24.36 -3.84 26.31
N VAL A 244 -23.81 -2.65 26.02
CA VAL A 244 -24.39 -1.37 26.36
C VAL A 244 -24.52 -0.53 25.10
N ILE A 245 -25.63 0.19 24.97
CA ILE A 245 -25.84 1.18 23.93
C ILE A 245 -25.81 2.56 24.59
N LEU A 246 -25.12 3.51 23.95
CA LEU A 246 -25.04 4.91 24.36
C LEU A 246 -25.46 5.81 23.19
N ASN A 247 -26.73 6.18 23.17
CA ASN A 247 -27.31 7.19 22.28
C ASN A 247 -28.67 7.64 22.88
N PRO A 248 -28.88 8.94 23.14
CA PRO A 248 -30.13 9.42 23.74
C PRO A 248 -31.39 9.25 22.88
N PHE A 249 -31.23 8.96 21.59
CA PHE A 249 -32.32 8.70 20.66
C PHE A 249 -32.61 7.21 20.44
N GLU A 250 -31.81 6.31 21.01
CA GLU A 250 -32.03 4.86 20.88
C GLU A 250 -32.82 4.29 22.07
N PRO A 251 -33.93 3.57 21.82
CA PRO A 251 -34.72 2.96 22.88
C PRO A 251 -33.91 1.98 23.74
N GLY A 252 -34.02 2.10 25.07
CA GLY A 252 -33.31 1.22 26.01
C GLY A 252 -31.80 1.48 26.09
N SER A 253 -31.31 2.58 25.52
CA SER A 253 -29.94 3.07 25.73
C SER A 253 -29.70 3.38 27.21
N ALA A 254 -28.47 3.16 27.66
CA ALA A 254 -28.01 3.75 28.90
C ALA A 254 -28.04 5.28 28.81
N ARG A 255 -28.19 5.92 29.97
CA ARG A 255 -28.06 7.36 30.12
C ARG A 255 -26.62 7.67 30.54
N TRP A 256 -25.95 8.53 29.81
CA TRP A 256 -24.61 8.96 30.22
C TRP A 256 -24.65 9.67 31.57
N ASP A 257 -23.82 9.24 32.51
CA ASP A 257 -23.63 9.87 33.81
C ASP A 257 -22.34 10.70 33.78
N LEU A 258 -22.47 11.98 33.42
CA LEU A 258 -21.35 12.91 33.33
C LEU A 258 -20.63 13.06 34.67
N PHE A 259 -21.37 13.16 35.77
CA PHE A 259 -20.78 13.27 37.11
C PHE A 259 -20.08 11.97 37.53
N GLY A 260 -20.53 10.83 37.02
CA GLY A 260 -19.87 9.54 37.20
C GLY A 260 -18.48 9.45 36.56
N GLU A 261 -18.12 10.34 35.64
CA GLU A 261 -16.78 10.40 35.05
C GLU A 261 -15.76 11.14 35.91
N ILE A 262 -16.22 11.86 36.95
CA ILE A 262 -15.40 12.69 37.83
C ILE A 262 -15.00 11.84 39.05
N SER A 263 -13.71 11.56 39.19
CA SER A 263 -13.15 10.87 40.36
C SER A 263 -12.06 11.71 41.05
N ASN A 264 -11.49 12.68 40.35
CA ASN A 264 -10.47 13.60 40.80
C ASN A 264 -10.78 15.01 40.31
N ASP A 265 -10.23 16.02 40.96
CA ASP A 265 -10.46 17.43 40.62
C ASP A 265 -10.16 17.73 39.15
N TYR A 266 -9.06 17.18 38.61
CA TYR A 266 -8.63 17.41 37.23
C TYR A 266 -9.50 16.73 36.15
N ASP A 267 -10.45 15.86 36.54
CA ASP A 267 -11.30 15.17 35.58
C ASP A 267 -12.30 16.14 34.93
N VAL A 268 -12.66 17.22 35.61
CA VAL A 268 -13.59 18.24 35.08
C VAL A 268 -12.95 18.99 33.90
N GLU A 269 -11.68 19.37 33.99
CA GLU A 269 -10.95 19.99 32.89
C GLU A 269 -10.79 19.05 31.69
N GLN A 270 -10.61 17.75 31.94
CA GLN A 270 -10.57 16.75 30.86
C GLN A 270 -11.92 16.65 30.15
N LEU A 271 -13.03 16.56 30.90
CA LEU A 271 -14.38 16.56 30.33
C LEU A 271 -14.65 17.85 29.54
N ALA A 272 -14.26 19.01 30.08
CA ALA A 272 -14.40 20.29 29.39
C ALA A 272 -13.66 20.30 28.05
N ARG A 273 -12.42 19.77 28.01
CA ARG A 273 -11.61 19.68 26.80
C ARG A 273 -12.17 18.70 25.77
N SER A 274 -12.80 17.61 26.23
CA SER A 274 -13.45 16.62 25.37
C SER A 274 -14.75 17.14 24.74
N LEU A 275 -15.61 17.81 25.52
CA LEU A 275 -16.87 18.41 25.04
C LEU A 275 -16.65 19.68 24.20
N ILE A 276 -15.63 20.47 24.56
CA ILE A 276 -15.26 21.75 23.92
C ILE A 276 -13.84 21.60 23.36
N PRO A 277 -13.66 20.88 22.24
CA PRO A 277 -12.34 20.61 21.67
C PRO A 277 -11.67 21.88 21.16
N ASP A 278 -10.33 21.86 21.12
CA ASP A 278 -9.54 22.93 20.54
C ASP A 278 -9.79 23.09 19.04
N HIS A 279 -9.72 24.33 18.58
CA HIS A 279 -9.78 24.67 17.17
C HIS A 279 -8.71 25.73 16.87
N GLU A 280 -8.17 25.69 15.66
CA GLU A 280 -7.31 26.76 15.16
C GLU A 280 -8.15 27.93 14.63
N GLY A 281 -7.64 29.16 14.73
CA GLY A 281 -8.35 30.35 14.24
C GLY A 281 -8.86 31.27 15.34
N THR A 282 -9.72 32.20 14.93
CA THR A 282 -10.20 33.35 15.74
C THR A 282 -11.02 32.93 16.96
N ASP A 283 -11.60 31.74 16.96
CA ASP A 283 -12.51 31.27 18.02
C ASP A 283 -11.80 30.55 19.18
N ARG A 284 -10.46 30.43 19.10
CA ARG A 284 -9.66 29.69 20.11
C ARG A 284 -9.86 30.24 21.52
N SER A 285 -9.86 31.56 21.69
CA SER A 285 -10.02 32.21 23.00
C SER A 285 -11.41 31.94 23.60
N TRP A 286 -12.46 32.02 22.79
CA TRP A 286 -13.84 31.78 23.23
C TRP A 286 -14.07 30.36 23.75
N ARG A 287 -13.48 29.36 23.09
CA ARG A 287 -13.51 27.97 23.56
C ARG A 287 -12.76 27.80 24.88
N GLY A 288 -11.65 28.51 25.06
CA GLY A 288 -10.93 28.57 26.33
C GLY A 288 -11.82 29.09 27.47
N TYR A 289 -12.47 30.23 27.28
CA TYR A 289 -13.39 30.80 28.27
C TYR A 289 -14.61 29.91 28.54
N ALA A 290 -15.16 29.28 27.50
CA ALA A 290 -16.26 28.32 27.65
C ALA A 290 -15.86 27.11 28.51
N ARG A 291 -14.62 26.60 28.37
CA ARG A 291 -14.10 25.55 29.26
C ARG A 291 -13.94 26.04 30.69
N THR A 292 -13.40 27.24 30.90
CA THR A 292 -13.30 27.83 32.25
C THR A 292 -14.67 27.95 32.92
N PHE A 293 -15.68 28.42 32.18
CA PHE A 293 -17.05 28.52 32.68
C PHE A 293 -17.67 27.13 32.95
N PHE A 294 -17.57 26.21 32.00
CA PHE A 294 -18.05 24.83 32.15
C PHE A 294 -17.42 24.15 33.38
N SER A 295 -16.10 24.25 33.53
CA SER A 295 -15.39 23.63 34.66
C SER A 295 -15.83 24.22 35.98
N ALA A 296 -15.90 25.55 36.10
CA ALA A 296 -16.34 26.18 37.35
C ALA A 296 -17.76 25.76 37.77
N VAL A 297 -18.72 25.79 36.83
CA VAL A 297 -20.11 25.39 37.12
C VAL A 297 -20.20 23.91 37.46
N THR A 298 -19.53 23.04 36.69
CA THR A 298 -19.56 21.58 36.90
C THR A 298 -18.92 21.20 38.23
N SER A 299 -17.75 21.76 38.56
CA SER A 299 -17.06 21.50 39.84
C SER A 299 -17.88 21.98 41.03
N GLN A 300 -18.48 23.17 40.96
CA GLN A 300 -19.32 23.69 42.03
C GLN A 300 -20.60 22.87 42.22
N ALA A 301 -21.27 22.49 41.12
CA ALA A 301 -22.44 21.61 41.18
C ALA A 301 -22.08 20.22 41.75
N HIS A 302 -20.95 19.65 41.34
CA HIS A 302 -20.48 18.37 41.84
C HIS A 302 -20.09 18.43 43.33
N GLY A 303 -19.37 19.47 43.73
CA GLY A 303 -18.97 19.72 45.13
C GLY A 303 -20.16 19.95 46.05
N ALA A 304 -21.25 20.52 45.54
CA ALA A 304 -22.54 20.62 46.23
C ALA A 304 -23.32 19.28 46.29
N GLY A 305 -22.75 18.19 45.77
CA GLY A 305 -23.36 16.86 45.77
C GLY A 305 -24.39 16.63 44.66
N SER A 306 -24.51 17.53 43.68
CA SER A 306 -25.42 17.33 42.56
C SER A 306 -24.92 16.20 41.66
N ARG A 307 -25.87 15.34 41.27
CA ARG A 307 -25.69 14.30 40.24
C ARG A 307 -26.68 14.44 39.09
N ASP A 308 -27.41 15.54 39.04
CA ASP A 308 -28.45 15.74 38.04
C ASP A 308 -27.90 16.50 36.84
N VAL A 309 -27.75 15.79 35.72
CA VAL A 309 -27.32 16.36 34.44
C VAL A 309 -28.32 17.38 33.90
N ARG A 310 -29.61 17.28 34.25
CA ARG A 310 -30.63 18.28 33.89
C ARG A 310 -30.34 19.61 34.56
N GLU A 311 -30.01 19.56 35.85
CA GLU A 311 -29.67 20.75 36.62
C GLU A 311 -28.36 21.37 36.11
N LEU A 312 -27.35 20.54 35.81
CA LEU A 312 -26.12 21.02 35.19
C LEU A 312 -26.40 21.73 33.86
N TYR A 313 -27.25 21.16 33.00
CA TYR A 313 -27.64 21.79 31.74
C TYR A 313 -28.36 23.12 31.98
N ARG A 314 -29.29 23.19 32.93
CA ARG A 314 -29.99 24.42 33.30
C ARG A 314 -29.01 25.51 33.73
N LEU A 315 -28.06 25.18 34.60
CA LEU A 315 -27.01 26.10 35.07
C LEU A 315 -26.14 26.63 33.93
N LEU A 316 -25.69 25.75 33.04
CA LEU A 316 -24.81 26.13 31.93
C LEU A 316 -25.53 26.99 30.87
N VAL A 317 -26.81 26.71 30.59
CA VAL A 317 -27.51 27.26 29.42
C VAL A 317 -28.50 28.37 29.76
N THR A 318 -29.24 28.24 30.86
CA THR A 318 -30.45 29.05 31.11
C THR A 318 -30.47 29.79 32.45
N ALA A 319 -29.64 29.41 33.42
CA ALA A 319 -29.64 30.03 34.75
C ALA A 319 -29.38 31.54 34.69
N GLY A 320 -29.99 32.28 35.60
CA GLY A 320 -29.83 33.73 35.69
C GLY A 320 -28.42 34.10 36.13
N THR A 321 -27.94 35.27 35.70
CA THR A 321 -26.59 35.75 36.07
C THR A 321 -26.43 35.90 37.59
N ALA A 322 -27.46 36.35 38.31
CA ALA A 322 -27.41 36.48 39.77
C ALA A 322 -27.16 35.15 40.47
N GLU A 323 -27.89 34.10 40.07
CA GLU A 323 -27.71 32.73 40.57
C GLU A 323 -26.30 32.21 40.26
N LEU A 324 -25.84 32.39 39.02
CA LEU A 324 -24.52 31.92 38.63
C LEU A 324 -23.39 32.70 39.31
N ARG A 325 -23.55 34.00 39.56
CA ARG A 325 -22.58 34.81 40.33
C ARG A 325 -22.34 34.22 41.71
N THR A 326 -23.41 33.79 42.39
CA THR A 326 -23.31 33.09 43.67
C THR A 326 -22.59 31.75 43.50
N LEU A 327 -22.96 30.95 42.49
CA LEU A 327 -22.39 29.62 42.28
C LEU A 327 -20.89 29.65 41.95
N VAL A 328 -20.44 30.57 41.10
CA VAL A 328 -19.05 30.61 40.62
C VAL A 328 -18.14 31.54 41.43
N ALA A 329 -18.63 32.11 42.53
CA ALA A 329 -17.84 32.97 43.41
C ALA A 329 -16.56 32.24 43.88
N GLY A 330 -15.43 32.93 43.82
CA GLY A 330 -14.11 32.37 44.15
C GLY A 330 -13.51 31.45 43.08
N THR A 331 -14.18 31.25 41.95
CA THR A 331 -13.65 30.43 40.84
C THR A 331 -13.05 31.31 39.73
N PRO A 332 -12.23 30.72 38.83
CA PRO A 332 -11.73 31.44 37.64
C PRO A 332 -12.82 31.96 36.68
N ALA A 333 -14.07 31.50 36.80
CA ALA A 333 -15.19 31.99 35.99
C ALA A 333 -15.89 33.22 36.59
N GLN A 334 -15.59 33.61 37.84
CA GLN A 334 -16.20 34.78 38.48
C GLN A 334 -16.11 36.06 37.64
N PRO A 335 -14.95 36.43 37.05
CA PRO A 335 -14.83 37.67 36.29
C PRO A 335 -15.78 37.75 35.09
N PHE A 336 -16.19 36.60 34.52
CA PHE A 336 -17.09 36.57 33.37
C PHE A 336 -18.48 37.08 33.73
N LEU A 337 -18.92 36.93 34.99
CA LEU A 337 -20.27 37.29 35.43
C LEU A 337 -20.36 38.66 36.10
N GLU A 338 -19.28 39.44 36.07
CA GLU A 338 -19.31 40.83 36.52
C GLU A 338 -20.23 41.68 35.65
N GLU A 339 -20.84 42.71 36.25
CA GLU A 339 -21.95 43.46 35.63
C GLU A 339 -21.57 44.11 34.29
N HIS A 340 -20.32 44.56 34.17
CA HIS A 340 -19.78 45.17 32.95
C HIS A 340 -19.39 44.16 31.85
N ASN A 341 -19.38 42.85 32.15
CA ASN A 341 -18.93 41.79 31.24
C ASN A 341 -20.08 41.01 30.57
N GLY A 342 -21.34 41.48 30.69
CA GLY A 342 -22.52 40.78 30.17
C GLY A 342 -22.39 40.30 28.71
N ARG A 343 -21.95 41.16 27.78
CA ARG A 343 -21.77 40.78 26.36
C ARG A 343 -20.71 39.69 26.16
N MET A 344 -19.63 39.73 26.93
CA MET A 344 -18.59 38.71 26.89
C MET A 344 -19.16 37.38 27.40
N PHE A 345 -19.91 37.42 28.50
CA PHE A 345 -20.56 36.24 29.04
C PHE A 345 -21.59 35.63 28.09
N ASP A 346 -22.41 36.43 27.42
CA ASP A 346 -23.36 35.93 26.42
C ASP A 346 -22.65 35.14 25.31
N SER A 347 -21.45 35.60 24.90
CA SER A 347 -20.61 34.90 23.91
C SER A 347 -20.06 33.58 24.47
N ILE A 348 -19.55 33.59 25.71
CA ILE A 348 -19.05 32.39 26.41
C ILE A 348 -20.17 31.36 26.57
N ARG A 349 -21.35 31.79 27.01
CA ARG A 349 -22.53 30.95 27.18
C ARG A 349 -22.99 30.39 25.84
N SER A 350 -23.01 31.17 24.77
CA SER A 350 -23.37 30.68 23.43
C SER A 350 -22.47 29.52 22.96
N VAL A 351 -21.16 29.65 23.14
CA VAL A 351 -20.19 28.57 22.84
C VAL A 351 -20.43 27.35 23.73
N THR A 352 -20.64 27.57 25.03
CA THR A 352 -20.91 26.51 26.01
C THR A 352 -22.19 25.76 25.66
N SER A 353 -23.31 26.46 25.45
CA SER A 353 -24.61 25.91 25.07
C SER A 353 -24.55 25.06 23.82
N SER A 354 -23.80 25.51 22.80
CA SER A 354 -23.61 24.74 21.57
C SER A 354 -22.92 23.40 21.84
N ALA A 355 -21.87 23.40 22.68
CA ALA A 355 -21.09 22.22 22.99
C ALA A 355 -21.81 21.22 23.90
N VAL A 356 -22.66 21.69 24.83
CA VAL A 356 -23.36 20.84 25.80
C VAL A 356 -24.81 20.55 25.43
N SER A 357 -25.26 20.96 24.24
CA SER A 357 -26.64 20.78 23.75
C SER A 357 -27.14 19.34 23.86
N ALA A 358 -26.26 18.36 23.67
CA ALA A 358 -26.58 16.95 23.80
C ALA A 358 -27.03 16.53 25.21
N LEU A 359 -26.59 17.24 26.26
CA LEU A 359 -26.96 16.94 27.64
C LEU A 359 -28.46 17.09 27.88
N ASP A 360 -29.15 17.96 27.14
CA ASP A 360 -30.61 18.08 27.21
C ASP A 360 -31.27 16.76 26.78
N TYR A 361 -30.83 16.16 25.67
CA TYR A 361 -31.34 14.85 25.25
C TYR A 361 -31.01 13.76 26.27
N VAL A 362 -29.79 13.75 26.81
CA VAL A 362 -29.38 12.80 27.87
C VAL A 362 -30.25 12.96 29.12
N SER A 363 -30.55 14.19 29.53
CA SER A 363 -31.36 14.49 30.72
C SER A 363 -32.80 13.96 30.63
N ARG A 364 -33.31 13.76 29.42
CA ARG A 364 -34.65 13.24 29.14
C ARG A 364 -34.71 11.71 29.14
N GLN A 365 -33.55 11.03 29.18
CA GLN A 365 -33.50 9.57 29.21
C GLN A 365 -33.84 9.03 30.60
N SER A 366 -34.64 7.97 30.64
CA SER A 366 -34.92 7.17 31.84
C SER A 366 -34.00 5.93 31.97
N GLY A 367 -33.05 5.75 31.05
CA GLY A 367 -32.12 4.62 31.06
C GLY A 367 -31.22 4.60 32.30
N PRO A 368 -30.61 3.44 32.62
CA PRO A 368 -29.69 3.32 33.73
C PRO A 368 -28.47 4.25 33.52
N PRO A 369 -27.96 4.91 34.58
CA PRO A 369 -26.77 5.73 34.48
C PRO A 369 -25.55 4.88 34.08
N LEU A 370 -24.66 5.46 33.27
CA LEU A 370 -23.43 4.84 32.82
C LEU A 370 -22.30 5.85 32.80
N SER A 371 -21.26 5.58 33.58
CA SER A 371 -19.93 6.16 33.37
C SER A 371 -19.16 5.28 32.39
N VAL A 372 -18.65 5.87 31.31
CA VAL A 372 -17.78 5.23 30.33
C VAL A 372 -16.47 4.82 31.00
N ARG A 373 -15.89 5.69 31.84
CA ARG A 373 -14.67 5.37 32.62
C ARG A 373 -14.90 4.15 33.51
N GLY A 374 -15.97 4.16 34.30
CA GLY A 374 -16.33 3.06 35.19
C GLY A 374 -16.56 1.77 34.40
N TRP A 375 -17.27 1.85 33.28
CA TRP A 375 -17.47 0.71 32.39
C TRP A 375 -16.14 0.16 31.88
N VAL A 376 -15.22 1.00 31.37
CA VAL A 376 -13.89 0.58 30.90
C VAL A 376 -13.09 -0.09 32.02
N GLN A 377 -13.12 0.44 33.24
CA GLN A 377 -12.45 -0.12 34.42
C GLN A 377 -13.09 -1.41 34.95
N GLY A 378 -14.26 -1.80 34.43
CA GLY A 378 -14.99 -2.99 34.86
C GLY A 378 -15.86 -2.78 36.10
N ALA A 379 -16.10 -1.54 36.51
CA ALA A 379 -17.13 -1.21 37.49
C ALA A 379 -18.52 -1.49 36.89
N GLY A 380 -19.42 -2.06 37.69
CA GLY A 380 -20.80 -2.32 37.26
C GLY A 380 -21.57 -1.01 36.99
N ARG A 381 -22.75 -1.14 36.37
CA ARG A 381 -23.69 -0.03 36.05
C ARG A 381 -24.19 0.77 37.27
N SER A 382 -23.68 0.49 38.48
CA SER A 382 -24.10 1.10 39.76
C SER A 382 -22.97 1.20 40.79
N GLY A 383 -21.70 1.14 40.39
CA GLY A 383 -20.56 1.23 41.33
C GLY A 383 -20.33 0.00 42.22
N ALA A 384 -21.18 -1.03 42.14
CA ALA A 384 -20.92 -2.34 42.74
C ALA A 384 -19.92 -3.15 41.91
N ALA A 385 -19.15 -4.02 42.57
CA ALA A 385 -18.27 -4.98 41.92
C ALA A 385 -19.10 -5.92 41.02
N ALA A 386 -19.12 -5.63 39.73
CA ALA A 386 -19.73 -6.52 38.75
C ALA A 386 -18.77 -7.69 38.51
N GLN A 387 -19.33 -8.91 38.34
CA GLN A 387 -18.67 -9.92 37.51
C GLN A 387 -18.19 -9.20 36.24
N GLN A 388 -16.87 -9.19 36.01
CA GLN A 388 -16.18 -8.49 34.91
C GLN A 388 -17.12 -8.22 33.72
N ALA A 389 -17.42 -6.93 33.48
CA ALA A 389 -18.24 -6.52 32.35
C ALA A 389 -17.54 -6.96 31.04
N ARG A 390 -17.92 -8.12 30.50
CA ARG A 390 -17.43 -8.67 29.22
C ARG A 390 -18.18 -8.11 28.00
N GLY A 391 -19.00 -7.08 28.21
CA GLY A 391 -19.82 -6.46 27.18
C GLY A 391 -19.04 -5.57 26.22
N VAL A 392 -19.73 -5.17 25.16
CA VAL A 392 -19.32 -4.16 24.16
C VAL A 392 -20.12 -2.88 24.36
N LEU A 393 -19.47 -1.73 24.28
CA LEU A 393 -20.12 -0.42 24.29
C LEU A 393 -20.34 0.03 22.85
N PHE A 394 -21.59 0.12 22.42
CA PHE A 394 -21.98 0.65 21.12
C PHE A 394 -22.42 2.10 21.24
N MET A 395 -21.89 2.96 20.38
CA MET A 395 -22.31 4.34 20.20
C MET A 395 -22.90 4.48 18.79
N PRO A 396 -24.09 3.91 18.52
CA PRO A 396 -24.72 4.04 17.23
C PRO A 396 -25.20 5.48 17.04
N TYR A 397 -25.11 6.01 15.83
CA TYR A 397 -25.73 7.29 15.49
C TYR A 397 -26.07 7.36 14.00
N ARG A 398 -27.15 8.06 13.68
CA ARG A 398 -27.59 8.29 12.30
C ARG A 398 -27.03 9.61 11.77
N ALA A 399 -26.92 9.75 10.45
CA ALA A 399 -26.43 10.98 9.82
C ALA A 399 -27.14 12.26 10.35
N GLY A 400 -28.47 12.22 10.52
CA GLY A 400 -29.25 13.34 11.05
C GLY A 400 -29.00 13.67 12.53
N GLN A 401 -28.43 12.74 13.30
CA GLN A 401 -28.12 12.93 14.73
C GLN A 401 -26.73 13.55 14.95
N ILE A 402 -25.86 13.57 13.93
CA ILE A 402 -24.47 14.03 14.06
C ILE A 402 -24.41 15.46 14.59
N ALA A 403 -25.26 16.37 14.08
CA ALA A 403 -25.28 17.75 14.53
C ALA A 403 -25.62 17.88 16.03
N ALA A 404 -26.55 17.04 16.51
CA ALA A 404 -27.01 17.04 17.90
C ALA A 404 -26.03 16.35 18.87
N LEU A 405 -25.28 15.35 18.41
CA LEU A 405 -24.44 14.49 19.27
C LEU A 405 -22.93 14.69 19.10
N ARG A 406 -22.48 15.53 18.16
CA ARG A 406 -21.06 15.66 17.79
C ARG A 406 -20.12 15.76 19.00
N SER A 407 -20.33 16.76 19.86
CA SER A 407 -19.47 16.99 21.02
C SER A 407 -19.49 15.84 22.00
N THR A 408 -20.64 15.19 22.18
CA THR A 408 -20.80 14.11 23.14
C THR A 408 -20.24 12.78 22.62
N ILE A 409 -20.39 12.45 21.33
CA ILE A 409 -19.72 11.29 20.70
C ILE A 409 -18.20 11.46 20.73
N SER A 410 -17.69 12.70 20.64
CA SER A 410 -16.26 12.97 20.80
C SER A 410 -15.80 12.90 22.25
N ALA A 411 -16.70 13.04 23.22
CA ALA A 411 -16.37 13.05 24.64
C ALA A 411 -16.46 11.69 25.32
N TRP A 412 -17.42 10.85 24.89
CA TRP A 412 -17.46 9.42 25.20
C TRP A 412 -16.23 8.72 24.60
#